data_AF-A0A0V0GI66-F1
#
_entry.id   AF-A0A0V0GI66-F1
#
_cell.length_a   1.000
_cell.length_b   1.000
_cell.length_c   1.000
_cell.angle_alpha   90.00
_cell.angle_beta   90.00
_cell.angle_gamma   90.00
#
_symmetry.space_group_name_H-M   'P 1'
#
loop_
_entity.id
_entity.type
_entity.pdbx_description
1 polymer ?
#
loop_
_entity_poly.entity_id
_entity_poly.type
_entity_poly.pdbx_seq_one_letter_code
_entity_poly.pdbx_strand_id
1 'polypeptide(L)'
;MSVLKQKYGPVLWLKLGTSTNIMVVQTAQAAAELFKNHDTSFADRFIPDVNQAHNYYQGSLAIGRYGPFWRFQRRICTVEMFVHKRISETVPVRRKCVDNM
;
A
#
# COMPACT_ATOMS: atom_id res chain seq x y z
N MET A 1 -5.09 -8.20 -17.15
CA MET A 1 -5.95 -8.68 -16.03
C MET A 1 -7.44 -8.63 -16.37
N SER A 2 -7.96 -7.60 -17.07
CA SER A 2 -9.39 -7.49 -17.43
C SER A 2 -9.98 -8.71 -18.15
N VAL A 3 -9.18 -9.40 -18.98
CA VAL A 3 -9.58 -10.64 -19.69
C VAL A 3 -9.83 -11.80 -18.72
N LEU A 4 -9.06 -11.92 -17.63
CA LEU A 4 -9.23 -13.01 -16.66
C LEU A 4 -10.51 -12.84 -15.83
N LYS A 5 -10.89 -11.60 -15.51
CA LYS A 5 -12.14 -11.28 -14.81
C LYS A 5 -13.36 -11.90 -15.49
N GLN A 6 -13.44 -11.87 -16.82
CA GLN A 6 -14.58 -12.42 -17.55
C GLN A 6 -14.72 -13.94 -17.36
N LYS A 7 -13.60 -14.65 -17.24
CA LYS A 7 -13.56 -16.11 -17.11
C LYS A 7 -13.63 -16.58 -15.65
N TYR A 8 -12.98 -15.88 -14.74
CA TYR A 8 -12.77 -16.33 -13.35
C TYR A 8 -13.53 -15.51 -12.31
N GLY A 9 -14.23 -14.44 -12.73
CA GLY A 9 -15.08 -13.66 -11.86
C GLY A 9 -14.36 -12.54 -11.08
N PRO A 10 -14.99 -11.99 -10.02
CA PRO A 10 -14.53 -10.79 -9.34
C PRO A 10 -13.30 -10.98 -8.45
N VAL A 11 -13.01 -12.21 -8.03
CA VAL A 11 -11.85 -12.59 -7.24
C VAL A 11 -11.30 -13.90 -7.80
N LEU A 12 -9.98 -13.98 -7.98
CA LEU A 12 -9.33 -15.23 -8.39
C LEU A 12 -8.04 -15.46 -7.59
N TRP A 13 -7.62 -16.71 -7.51
CA TRP A 13 -6.33 -17.09 -6.94
C TRP A 13 -5.36 -17.47 -8.06
N LEU A 14 -4.17 -16.86 -8.03
CA LEU A 14 -3.04 -17.22 -8.88
C LEU A 14 -1.96 -17.86 -8.02
N LYS A 15 -1.36 -18.93 -8.55
CA LYS A 15 -0.14 -19.50 -7.99
C LYS A 15 1.05 -19.01 -8.84
N LEU A 16 1.91 -18.18 -8.27
CA LEU A 16 3.16 -17.75 -8.88
C LEU A 16 4.31 -18.60 -8.32
N GLY A 17 4.98 -19.35 -9.21
CA GLY A 17 6.02 -20.27 -8.80
C GLY A 17 5.51 -21.41 -7.92
N THR A 18 6.34 -21.87 -7.00
CA THR A 18 6.05 -23.06 -6.18
C THR A 18 5.23 -22.77 -4.93
N SER A 19 5.40 -21.59 -4.32
CA SER A 19 4.88 -21.29 -2.98
C SER A 19 4.05 -20.00 -2.88
N THR A 20 4.04 -19.12 -3.88
CA THR A 20 3.37 -17.82 -3.77
C THR A 20 1.93 -17.89 -4.29
N ASN A 21 0.97 -17.88 -3.37
CA ASN A 21 -0.45 -17.73 -3.72
C ASN A 21 -0.84 -16.25 -3.65
N ILE A 22 -1.43 -15.73 -4.73
CA ILE A 22 -1.87 -14.35 -4.85
C ILE A 22 -3.37 -14.32 -5.08
N MET A 23 -4.09 -13.66 -4.18
CA MET A 23 -5.48 -13.31 -4.40
C MET A 23 -5.55 -12.03 -5.23
N VAL A 24 -6.20 -12.09 -6.38
CA VAL A 24 -6.40 -10.95 -7.26
C VAL A 24 -7.84 -10.47 -7.13
N VAL A 25 -8.02 -9.24 -6.65
CA VAL A 25 -9.31 -8.56 -6.57
C VAL A 25 -9.52 -7.75 -7.86
N GLN A 26 -10.60 -8.04 -8.58
CA GLN A 26 -10.80 -7.57 -9.96
C GLN A 26 -12.00 -6.64 -10.14
N THR A 27 -12.75 -6.34 -9.07
CA THR A 27 -13.90 -5.41 -9.11
C THR A 27 -13.88 -4.43 -7.96
N ALA A 28 -14.47 -3.25 -8.19
CA ALA A 28 -14.64 -2.23 -7.16
C ALA A 28 -15.48 -2.74 -5.97
N GLN A 29 -16.52 -3.54 -6.24
CA GLN A 29 -17.34 -4.13 -5.18
C GLN A 29 -16.53 -5.08 -4.29
N ALA A 30 -15.75 -5.99 -4.87
CA ALA A 30 -14.90 -6.90 -4.10
C ALA A 30 -13.78 -6.16 -3.36
N ALA A 31 -13.22 -5.10 -3.95
CA ALA A 31 -12.24 -4.25 -3.28
C ALA A 31 -12.86 -3.51 -2.09
N ALA A 32 -14.06 -2.96 -2.24
CA ALA A 32 -14.77 -2.29 -1.16
C ALA A 32 -15.07 -3.26 -0.01
N GLU A 33 -15.47 -4.49 -0.31
CA GLU A 33 -15.66 -5.54 0.71
C GLU A 33 -14.35 -5.81 1.47
N LEU A 34 -13.27 -6.06 0.73
CA LEU A 34 -11.96 -6.35 1.34
C LEU A 34 -11.45 -5.20 2.21
N PHE A 35 -11.52 -3.96 1.73
CA PHE A 35 -11.00 -2.79 2.44
C PHE A 35 -11.93 -2.22 3.52
N LYS A 36 -13.17 -2.70 3.63
CA LYS A 36 -14.10 -2.27 4.71
C LYS A 36 -14.27 -3.33 5.78
N ASN A 37 -14.44 -4.59 5.37
CA ASN A 37 -14.87 -5.67 6.27
C ASN A 37 -13.72 -6.63 6.62
N HIS A 38 -12.64 -6.63 5.84
CA HIS A 38 -11.50 -7.53 6.04
C HIS A 38 -10.15 -6.80 6.07
N ASP A 39 -10.17 -5.47 6.22
CA ASP A 39 -9.00 -4.60 6.05
C ASP A 39 -7.84 -4.98 6.97
N THR A 40 -8.14 -5.34 8.22
CA THR A 40 -7.16 -5.67 9.25
C THR A 40 -6.49 -7.01 8.97
N SER A 41 -7.25 -8.01 8.49
CA SER A 41 -6.70 -9.32 8.11
C SER A 41 -5.77 -9.25 6.90
N PHE A 42 -5.96 -8.26 6.03
CA PHE A 42 -5.16 -8.01 4.83
C PHE A 42 -4.25 -6.76 4.97
N ALA A 43 -4.02 -6.28 6.19
CA ALA A 43 -3.24 -5.06 6.42
C ALA A 43 -1.74 -5.27 6.18
N ASP A 44 -1.25 -6.49 6.37
CA ASP A 44 0.14 -6.85 6.10
C ASP A 44 0.44 -6.91 4.60
N ARG A 45 1.68 -6.54 4.26
CA ARG A 45 2.18 -6.64 2.89
C ARG A 45 3.12 -7.82 2.74
N PHE A 46 3.05 -8.48 1.59
CA PHE A 46 4.12 -9.39 1.17
C PHE A 46 5.43 -8.59 1.07
N ILE A 47 6.53 -9.18 1.55
CA ILE A 47 7.84 -8.54 1.61
C ILE A 47 8.77 -9.30 0.66
N PRO A 48 8.98 -8.79 -0.57
CA PRO A 48 9.94 -9.37 -1.49
C PRO A 48 11.35 -9.35 -0.90
N ASP A 49 12.19 -10.29 -1.32
CA ASP A 49 13.55 -10.46 -0.79
C ASP A 49 14.40 -9.19 -0.89
N VAL A 50 14.23 -8.42 -1.96
CA VAL A 50 14.90 -7.12 -2.15
C VAL A 50 14.65 -6.13 -0.99
N ASN A 51 13.48 -6.21 -0.35
CA ASN A 51 13.10 -5.33 0.75
C ASN A 51 13.54 -5.88 2.13
N GLN A 52 14.08 -7.10 2.17
CA GLN A 52 14.71 -7.66 3.36
C GLN A 52 16.16 -7.20 3.52
N ALA A 53 16.78 -6.68 2.44
CA ALA A 53 18.11 -6.09 2.49
C ALA A 53 18.18 -5.02 3.59
N HIS A 54 19.19 -5.13 4.47
CA HIS A 54 19.38 -4.25 5.62
C HIS A 54 18.15 -4.08 6.53
N ASN A 55 17.25 -5.07 6.57
CA ASN A 55 15.98 -5.01 7.30
C ASN A 55 15.10 -3.81 6.93
N TYR A 56 15.18 -3.33 5.68
CA TYR A 56 14.50 -2.10 5.23
C TYR A 56 12.98 -2.12 5.53
N TYR A 57 12.32 -3.26 5.36
CA TYR A 57 10.89 -3.41 5.65
C TYR A 57 10.51 -3.06 7.10
N GLN A 58 11.38 -3.23 8.08
CA GLN A 58 11.06 -3.02 9.50
C GLN A 58 10.79 -1.54 9.81
N GLY A 59 11.50 -0.63 9.13
CA GLY A 59 11.33 0.81 9.28
C GLY A 59 10.39 1.46 8.26
N SER A 60 9.94 0.70 7.25
CA SER A 60 9.21 1.25 6.11
C SER A 60 7.72 1.41 6.39
N LEU A 61 7.19 2.61 6.17
CA LEU A 61 5.75 2.86 6.25
C LEU A 61 4.97 2.18 5.10
N ALA A 62 5.60 1.96 3.94
CA ALA A 62 4.92 1.47 2.74
C ALA A 62 4.73 -0.06 2.72
N ILE A 63 5.70 -0.79 3.27
CA ILE A 63 5.78 -2.27 3.20
C ILE A 63 5.98 -2.93 4.57
N GLY A 64 6.09 -2.15 5.64
CA GLY A 64 6.23 -2.67 6.99
C GLY A 64 4.99 -3.44 7.43
N ARG A 65 5.18 -4.38 8.36
CA ARG A 65 4.09 -5.16 8.92
C ARG A 65 3.21 -4.29 9.81
N TYR A 66 1.91 -4.51 9.70
CA TYR A 66 0.91 -3.84 10.52
C TYR A 66 1.11 -4.19 11.99
N GLY A 67 1.14 -3.17 12.84
CA GLY A 67 1.39 -3.33 14.26
C GLY A 67 1.49 -1.99 14.99
N PRO A 68 1.77 -2.00 16.31
CA PRO A 68 1.90 -0.78 17.10
C PRO A 68 2.94 0.20 16.52
N PHE A 69 4.10 -0.29 16.09
CA PHE A 69 5.17 0.53 15.52
C PHE A 69 4.75 1.19 14.20
N TRP A 70 4.20 0.42 13.26
CA TRP A 70 3.70 0.96 12.00
C TRP A 70 2.59 2.00 12.21
N ARG A 71 1.66 1.75 13.14
CA ARG A 71 0.59 2.72 13.49
C ARG A 71 1.15 4.01 14.06
N PHE A 72 2.19 3.93 14.87
CA PHE A 72 2.91 5.10 15.39
C PHE A 72 3.57 5.91 14.27
N GLN A 73 4.31 5.26 13.37
CA GLN A 73 4.92 5.93 12.21
C GLN A 73 3.86 6.58 11.31
N ARG A 74 2.76 5.86 11.00
CA ARG A 74 1.65 6.40 10.20
C ARG A 74 1.05 7.65 10.85
N ARG A 75 0.88 7.66 12.17
CA ARG A 75 0.35 8.80 12.90
C ARG A 75 1.26 10.01 12.78
N ILE A 76 2.58 9.84 12.96
CA ILE A 76 3.56 10.92 12.79
C ILE A 76 3.44 11.52 11.39
N CYS A 77 3.52 10.70 10.33
CA CYS A 77 3.42 11.22 8.97
C CYS A 77 2.08 11.94 8.72
N THR A 78 0.98 11.39 9.23
CA THR A 78 -0.35 11.98 9.04
C THR A 78 -0.45 13.36 9.70
N VAL A 79 0.00 13.48 10.96
CA VAL A 79 -0.15 14.71 11.76
C VAL A 79 0.90 15.76 11.41
N GLU A 80 2.13 15.36 11.14
CA GLU A 80 3.25 16.30 10.99
C GLU A 80 3.59 16.61 9.53
N MET A 81 3.24 15.73 8.58
CA MET A 81 3.66 15.89 7.18
C MET A 81 2.46 16.08 6.24
N PHE A 82 1.38 15.31 6.42
CA PHE A 82 0.26 15.26 5.47
C PHE A 82 -0.97 16.07 5.87
N VAL A 83 -0.90 16.85 6.95
CA VAL A 83 -1.96 17.82 7.25
C VAL A 83 -2.01 18.93 6.22
N HIS A 84 -3.22 19.46 5.98
CA HIS A 84 -3.48 20.50 4.97
C HIS A 84 -2.54 21.71 5.11
N LYS A 85 -2.29 22.16 6.34
CA LYS A 85 -1.37 23.26 6.63
C LYS A 85 0.04 22.99 6.07
N ARG A 86 0.61 21.83 6.37
CA ARG A 86 1.96 21.42 5.93
C ARG A 86 2.05 21.25 4.42
N ILE A 87 1.01 20.69 3.81
CA ILE A 87 0.92 20.57 2.35
C ILE A 87 0.88 21.95 1.69
N SER A 88 0.18 22.92 2.28
CA SER A 88 0.08 24.29 1.78
C SER A 88 1.40 25.06 1.95
N GLU A 89 2.04 24.94 3.11
CA GLU A 89 3.34 25.56 3.41
C GLU A 89 4.44 25.13 2.42
N THR A 90 4.35 23.91 1.90
CA THR A 90 5.34 23.35 0.97
C THR A 90 5.06 23.65 -0.51
N VAL A 91 3.97 24.36 -0.85
CA VAL A 91 3.63 24.75 -2.22
C VAL A 91 4.75 25.54 -2.93
N PRO A 92 5.37 26.56 -2.33
CA PRO A 92 6.40 27.36 -3.02
C PRO A 92 7.60 26.52 -3.46
N VAL A 93 8.04 25.59 -2.60
CA VAL A 93 9.14 24.67 -2.91
C VAL A 93 8.77 23.73 -4.03
N ARG A 94 7.58 23.10 -3.99
CA ARG A 94 7.12 22.20 -5.05
C ARG A 94 6.96 22.92 -6.39
N ARG A 95 6.47 24.16 -6.39
CA ARG A 95 6.32 24.96 -7.61
C ARG A 95 7.70 25.25 -8.22
N LYS A 96 8.68 25.67 -7.42
CA LYS A 96 10.06 25.85 -7.89
C LYS A 96 10.65 24.59 -8.52
N CYS A 97 10.36 23.39 -7.99
CA CYS A 97 10.83 22.13 -8.60
C CYS A 97 10.24 21.86 -9.99
N VAL A 98 9.02 22.33 -10.26
CA VAL A 98 8.36 22.18 -11.57
C VAL A 98 8.82 23.28 -12.53
N ASP A 99 8.93 24.52 -12.05
CA ASP A 99 9.31 25.66 -12.88
C ASP A 99 10.79 25.65 -13.29
N ASN A 100 11.64 24.98 -12.50
CA ASN A 100 13.07 24.80 -12.79
C ASN A 100 13.41 23.50 -13.53
N MET A 101 12.39 22.73 -13.95
CA MET A 101 12.55 21.56 -14.82
C MET A 101 12.55 22.00 -16.29
#